data_AF-A0A521AKM8-F1
#
_entry.id   AF-A0A521AKM8-F1
#
_cell.length_a   1.000
_cell.length_b   1.000
_cell.length_c   1.000
_cell.angle_alpha   90.00
_cell.angle_beta   90.00
_cell.angle_gamma   90.00
#
_symmetry.space_group_name_H-M   'P 1'
#
loop_
_entity.id
_entity.type
_entity.pdbx_description
1 polymer ?
#
loop_
_entity_poly.entity_id
_entity_poly.type
_entity_poly.pdbx_seq_one_letter_code
_entity_poly.pdbx_strand_id
1 'polypeptide(L)'
;MTAPDPLPPYAAVVLAGGRAARLGGRAKPQLEVGGRTMLEAVLAAVADAAPRVVVGPPQPVPAGVRVLREQPPGGGPVAAMRAGLAAVDSDVVAVLAGDLPFVTPALLADLRARLTADGVLVVDDAGRDQYLLGVWRTAALRAALRGTEGPVPVRRVVGRLSVTRHSPAREPGTPPPWTDCDTPADLARARAAAGG
;
A
#
# COMPACT_ATOMS: atom_id res chain seq x y z
N MET A 1 -13.32 17.63 -26.47
CA MET A 1 -12.55 17.33 -25.25
C MET A 1 -11.99 15.94 -25.40
N THR A 2 -10.72 15.82 -25.78
CA THR A 2 -10.04 14.52 -25.90
C THR A 2 -10.02 13.86 -24.52
N ALA A 3 -10.41 12.59 -24.43
CA ALA A 3 -10.27 11.83 -23.19
C ALA A 3 -8.80 11.91 -22.74
N PRO A 4 -8.52 12.08 -21.43
CA PRO A 4 -7.14 12.06 -20.96
C PRO A 4 -6.49 10.75 -21.38
N ASP A 5 -5.22 10.81 -21.80
CA ASP A 5 -4.47 9.62 -22.17
C ASP A 5 -4.55 8.60 -21.02
N PRO A 6 -4.78 7.31 -21.32
CA PRO A 6 -4.84 6.30 -20.28
C PRO A 6 -3.52 6.26 -19.52
N LEU A 7 -3.60 6.29 -18.18
CA LEU A 7 -2.43 6.17 -17.31
C LEU A 7 -1.66 4.88 -17.66
N PRO A 8 -0.32 4.90 -17.63
CA PRO A 8 0.48 3.74 -17.99
C PRO A 8 0.13 2.53 -17.11
N PRO A 9 0.20 1.29 -17.65
CA PRO A 9 0.02 0.07 -16.86
C PRO A 9 0.95 0.04 -15.64
N TYR A 10 0.49 -0.60 -14.57
CA TYR A 10 1.23 -0.67 -13.31
C TYR A 10 0.94 -1.97 -12.57
N ALA A 11 1.87 -2.35 -11.71
CA ALA A 11 1.71 -3.46 -10.77
C ALA A 11 1.30 -2.95 -9.38
N ALA A 12 0.80 -3.84 -8.52
CA ALA A 12 0.58 -3.54 -7.12
C ALA A 12 1.25 -4.55 -6.19
N VAL A 13 1.92 -4.03 -5.16
CA VAL A 13 2.52 -4.80 -4.07
C VAL A 13 1.87 -4.35 -2.76
N VAL A 14 1.11 -5.24 -2.14
CA VAL A 14 0.42 -5.02 -0.87
C VAL A 14 1.16 -5.74 0.24
N LEU A 15 1.63 -5.02 1.25
CA LEU A 15 2.36 -5.56 2.39
C LEU A 15 1.34 -5.92 3.49
N ALA A 16 1.12 -7.22 3.68
CA ALA A 16 0.11 -7.78 4.58
C ALA A 16 0.74 -8.71 5.64
N GLY A 17 1.96 -8.38 6.08
CA GLY A 17 2.73 -9.14 7.05
C GLY A 17 3.49 -8.25 8.04
N GLY A 18 4.04 -8.85 9.09
CA GLY A 18 4.80 -8.14 10.14
C GLY A 18 4.55 -8.69 11.55
N ARG A 19 5.32 -8.22 12.53
CA ARG A 19 5.19 -8.64 13.94
C ARG A 19 3.86 -8.23 14.57
N ALA A 20 3.29 -7.11 14.13
CA ALA A 20 1.98 -6.60 14.54
C ALA A 20 0.83 -7.08 13.62
N ALA A 21 1.07 -8.04 12.72
CA ALA A 21 0.06 -8.50 11.77
C ALA A 21 -1.07 -9.34 12.41
N ARG A 22 -1.10 -9.48 13.73
CA ARG A 22 -2.19 -10.13 14.46
C ARG A 22 -2.83 -9.17 15.44
N LEU A 23 -4.15 -9.07 15.34
CA LEU A 23 -4.98 -8.26 16.22
C LEU A 23 -6.15 -9.13 16.71
N GLY A 24 -6.23 -9.35 18.03
CA GLY A 24 -7.23 -10.28 18.61
C GLY A 24 -7.07 -11.74 18.13
N GLY A 25 -5.84 -12.18 17.85
CA GLY A 25 -5.54 -13.54 17.38
C GLY A 25 -5.76 -13.77 15.87
N ARG A 26 -6.40 -12.84 15.16
CA ARG A 26 -6.65 -12.90 13.71
C ARG A 26 -5.61 -12.08 12.95
N ALA A 27 -5.35 -12.46 11.70
CA ALA A 27 -4.54 -11.64 10.80
C ALA A 27 -5.21 -10.27 10.61
N LYS A 28 -4.53 -9.18 10.98
CA LYS A 28 -5.07 -7.82 10.95
C LYS A 28 -5.65 -7.46 9.58
N PRO A 29 -4.97 -7.69 8.43
CA PRO A 29 -5.54 -7.41 7.09
C PRO A 29 -6.85 -8.14 6.79
N GLN A 30 -7.12 -9.26 7.47
CA GLN A 30 -8.34 -10.08 7.31
C GLN A 30 -9.48 -9.65 8.24
N LEU A 31 -9.29 -8.59 9.03
CA LEU A 31 -10.37 -8.03 9.85
C LEU A 31 -11.27 -7.14 9.00
N GLU A 32 -12.56 -7.20 9.29
CA GLU A 32 -13.58 -6.50 8.50
C GLU A 32 -13.82 -5.07 8.98
N VAL A 33 -13.97 -4.17 8.00
CA VAL A 33 -14.41 -2.79 8.14
C VAL A 33 -15.39 -2.51 6.99
N GLY A 34 -16.62 -2.11 7.30
CA GLY A 34 -17.64 -1.85 6.27
C GLY A 34 -18.07 -3.09 5.47
N GLY A 35 -18.14 -4.26 6.09
CA GLY A 35 -18.62 -5.51 5.47
C GLY A 35 -17.63 -6.22 4.54
N ARG A 36 -16.39 -5.75 4.44
CA ARG A 36 -15.29 -6.40 3.69
C ARG A 36 -14.01 -6.40 4.51
N THR A 37 -13.08 -7.31 4.22
CA THR A 37 -11.77 -7.28 4.86
C THR A 37 -10.97 -6.05 4.43
N MET A 38 -10.07 -5.56 5.28
CA MET A 38 -9.18 -4.45 4.90
C MET A 38 -8.31 -4.81 3.69
N LEU A 39 -7.86 -6.07 3.59
CA LEU A 39 -7.07 -6.53 2.44
C LEU A 39 -7.89 -6.49 1.14
N GLU A 40 -9.16 -6.91 1.17
CA GLU A 40 -10.05 -6.80 0.02
C GLU A 40 -10.29 -5.35 -0.38
N ALA A 41 -10.43 -4.43 0.58
CA ALA A 41 -10.56 -3.00 0.32
C ALA A 41 -9.34 -2.47 -0.45
N VAL A 42 -8.13 -2.80 0.01
CA VAL A 42 -6.87 -2.42 -0.64
C VAL A 42 -6.76 -3.02 -2.03
N LEU A 43 -7.05 -4.31 -2.21
CA LEU A 43 -6.98 -4.99 -3.51
C LEU A 43 -8.03 -4.50 -4.51
N ALA A 44 -9.19 -4.06 -4.04
CA ALA A 44 -10.21 -3.40 -4.86
C ALA A 44 -9.74 -2.02 -5.34
N ALA A 45 -8.99 -1.28 -4.51
CA ALA A 45 -8.44 0.02 -4.88
C ALA A 45 -7.37 -0.06 -6.00
N VAL A 46 -6.75 -1.22 -6.18
CA VAL A 46 -5.78 -1.51 -7.25
C VAL A 46 -6.28 -2.58 -8.22
N ALA A 47 -7.59 -2.69 -8.43
CA ALA A 47 -8.18 -3.75 -9.26
C ALA A 47 -7.70 -3.73 -10.72
N ASP A 48 -7.29 -2.56 -11.24
CA ASP A 48 -6.75 -2.35 -12.59
C ASP A 48 -5.22 -2.60 -12.68
N ALA A 49 -4.56 -2.92 -11.56
CA ALA A 49 -3.15 -3.27 -11.55
C ALA A 49 -2.91 -4.69 -12.05
N ALA A 50 -1.83 -4.89 -12.79
CA ALA A 50 -1.35 -6.20 -13.20
C ALA A 50 0.19 -6.22 -13.25
N PRO A 51 0.85 -7.18 -12.57
CA PRO A 51 0.30 -8.14 -11.60
C PRO A 51 -0.08 -7.49 -10.25
N ARG A 52 -0.91 -8.20 -9.46
CA ARG A 52 -1.21 -7.88 -8.04
C ARG A 52 -0.58 -8.91 -7.12
N VAL A 53 0.23 -8.44 -6.18
CA VAL A 53 1.00 -9.27 -5.26
C VAL A 53 0.74 -8.85 -3.82
N VAL A 54 0.41 -9.81 -2.96
CA VAL A 54 0.36 -9.65 -1.51
C VAL A 54 1.60 -10.29 -0.91
N VAL A 55 2.30 -9.59 -0.02
CA VAL A 55 3.48 -10.09 0.67
C VAL A 55 3.20 -10.23 2.16
N GLY A 56 3.23 -11.45 2.68
CA GLY A 56 2.92 -11.77 4.07
C GLY A 56 2.75 -13.27 4.29
N PRO A 57 2.29 -13.72 5.47
CA PRO A 57 1.92 -15.11 5.69
C PRO A 57 0.83 -15.56 4.70
N PRO A 58 0.72 -16.87 4.41
CA PRO A 58 -0.40 -17.40 3.63
C PRO A 58 -1.74 -16.96 4.22
N GLN A 59 -2.62 -16.40 3.38
CA GLN A 59 -3.92 -15.86 3.78
C GLN A 59 -4.87 -15.79 2.58
N PRO A 60 -6.19 -15.72 2.80
CA PRO A 60 -7.17 -15.57 1.72
C PRO A 60 -6.91 -14.31 0.89
N VAL A 61 -6.99 -14.45 -0.43
CA VAL A 61 -6.95 -13.37 -1.41
C VAL A 61 -7.88 -13.69 -2.59
N PRO A 62 -8.38 -12.68 -3.33
CA PRO A 62 -9.14 -12.90 -4.57
C PRO A 62 -8.34 -13.64 -5.66
N ALA A 63 -9.06 -14.23 -6.61
CA ALA A 63 -8.44 -14.86 -7.77
C ALA A 63 -7.55 -13.88 -8.58
N GLY A 64 -6.44 -14.40 -9.11
CA GLY A 64 -5.46 -13.60 -9.86
C GLY A 64 -4.52 -12.75 -8.99
N VAL A 65 -4.62 -12.83 -7.65
CA VAL A 65 -3.67 -12.20 -6.72
C VAL A 65 -2.67 -13.24 -6.23
N ARG A 66 -1.38 -12.92 -6.32
CA ARG A 66 -0.30 -13.82 -5.87
C ARG A 66 0.04 -13.51 -4.41
N VAL A 67 0.18 -14.54 -3.57
CA VAL A 67 0.68 -14.39 -2.20
C VAL A 67 2.14 -14.85 -2.15
N LEU A 68 3.03 -13.98 -1.71
CA LEU A 68 4.46 -14.24 -1.52
C LEU A 68 4.84 -14.04 -0.05
N ARG A 69 6.01 -14.58 0.33
CA ARG A 69 6.58 -14.39 1.65
C ARG A 69 7.94 -13.70 1.56
N GLU A 70 8.15 -12.69 2.39
CA GLU A 70 9.46 -12.06 2.55
C GLU A 70 10.47 -13.00 3.21
N GLN A 71 11.76 -12.81 2.90
CA GLN A 71 12.85 -13.57 3.51
C GLN A 71 13.87 -12.64 4.19
N PRO A 72 14.22 -12.89 5.47
CA PRO A 72 13.59 -13.85 6.38
C PRO A 72 12.14 -13.47 6.72
N PRO A 73 11.27 -14.41 7.11
CA PRO A 73 9.87 -14.12 7.45
C PRO A 73 9.80 -13.13 8.62
N GLY A 74 9.00 -12.07 8.49
CA GLY A 74 8.96 -11.00 9.49
C GLY A 74 10.13 -10.02 9.43
N GLY A 75 10.91 -10.02 8.34
CA GLY A 75 12.01 -9.08 8.10
C GLY A 75 11.61 -7.61 7.92
N GLY A 76 10.31 -7.31 8.00
CA GLY A 76 9.75 -5.97 7.96
C GLY A 76 9.42 -5.48 6.54
N PRO A 77 8.89 -4.25 6.43
CA PRO A 77 8.35 -3.74 5.18
C PRO A 77 9.36 -3.72 4.03
N VAL A 78 10.64 -3.40 4.28
CA VAL A 78 11.69 -3.36 3.25
C VAL A 78 11.98 -4.75 2.67
N ALA A 79 12.00 -5.79 3.50
CA ALA A 79 12.14 -7.17 3.03
C ALA A 79 10.92 -7.59 2.20
N ALA A 80 9.73 -7.17 2.62
CA ALA A 80 8.49 -7.45 1.89
C ALA A 80 8.39 -6.69 0.55
N MET A 81 8.85 -5.44 0.49
CA MET A 81 8.98 -4.69 -0.76
C MET A 81 9.92 -5.42 -1.73
N ARG A 82 11.09 -5.90 -1.27
CA ARG A 82 12.00 -6.69 -2.12
C ARG A 82 11.33 -7.94 -2.69
N ALA A 83 10.64 -8.71 -1.86
CA ALA A 83 9.97 -9.93 -2.30
C ALA A 83 8.84 -9.64 -3.31
N GLY A 84 8.04 -8.61 -3.07
CA GLY A 84 6.98 -8.19 -3.99
C GLY A 84 7.53 -7.68 -5.31
N LEU A 85 8.54 -6.80 -5.26
CA LEU A 85 9.14 -6.21 -6.46
C LEU A 85 9.92 -7.22 -7.31
N ALA A 86 10.34 -8.35 -6.75
CA ALA A 86 10.95 -9.43 -7.54
C ALA A 86 9.93 -10.16 -8.44
N ALA A 87 8.62 -9.99 -8.19
CA ALA A 87 7.55 -10.70 -8.88
C ALA A 87 6.75 -9.84 -9.86
N VAL A 88 7.16 -8.59 -10.07
CA VAL A 88 6.51 -7.64 -10.99
C VAL A 88 7.50 -7.18 -12.06
N ASP A 89 7.03 -6.83 -13.24
CA ASP A 89 7.85 -6.36 -14.37
C ASP A 89 7.43 -4.97 -14.88
N SER A 90 6.25 -4.49 -14.52
CA SER A 90 5.73 -3.16 -14.85
C SER A 90 6.67 -2.03 -14.43
N ASP A 91 6.78 -0.98 -15.26
CA ASP A 91 7.61 0.20 -15.01
C ASP A 91 7.15 1.03 -13.79
N VAL A 92 5.87 0.90 -13.44
CA VAL A 92 5.23 1.58 -12.31
C VAL A 92 4.67 0.54 -11.34
N VAL A 93 4.83 0.80 -10.04
CA VAL A 93 4.31 -0.05 -8.98
C VAL A 93 3.67 0.77 -7.87
N ALA A 94 2.46 0.40 -7.47
CA ALA A 94 1.86 0.85 -6.21
C ALA A 94 2.35 -0.03 -5.06
N VAL A 95 2.82 0.58 -3.97
CA VAL A 95 3.18 -0.12 -2.74
C VAL A 95 2.26 0.34 -1.63
N LEU A 96 1.47 -0.59 -1.10
CA LEU A 96 0.39 -0.33 -0.15
C LEU A 96 0.55 -1.17 1.12
N ALA A 97 0.17 -0.62 2.28
CA ALA A 97 -0.10 -1.41 3.47
C ALA A 97 -1.43 -2.15 3.30
N GLY A 98 -1.51 -3.39 3.80
CA GLY A 98 -2.69 -4.27 3.64
C GLY A 98 -3.85 -3.96 4.58
N ASP A 99 -3.76 -2.87 5.34
CA ASP A 99 -4.64 -2.51 6.44
C ASP A 99 -5.20 -1.08 6.32
N LEU A 100 -5.37 -0.62 5.07
CA LEU A 100 -5.92 0.68 4.71
C LEU A 100 -7.38 0.52 4.21
N PRO A 101 -8.38 0.39 5.10
CA PRO A 101 -9.78 0.10 4.72
C PRO A 101 -10.44 1.12 3.79
N PHE A 102 -9.93 2.36 3.78
CA PHE A 102 -10.53 3.50 3.08
C PHE A 102 -9.72 3.99 1.88
N VAL A 103 -8.68 3.26 1.47
CA VAL A 103 -7.98 3.57 0.22
C VAL A 103 -8.92 3.36 -0.98
N THR A 104 -8.85 4.25 -1.97
CA THR A 104 -9.78 4.28 -3.11
C THR A 104 -9.05 4.21 -4.46
N PRO A 105 -9.68 3.66 -5.51
CA PRO A 105 -9.13 3.70 -6.87
C PRO A 105 -8.83 5.13 -7.35
N ALA A 106 -9.67 6.10 -6.98
CA ALA A 106 -9.49 7.50 -7.35
C ALA A 106 -8.18 8.08 -6.77
N LEU A 107 -7.85 7.75 -5.51
CA LEU A 107 -6.57 8.16 -4.92
C LEU A 107 -5.39 7.53 -5.67
N LEU A 108 -5.46 6.24 -6.01
CA LEU A 108 -4.39 5.57 -6.76
C LEU A 108 -4.21 6.16 -8.16
N ALA A 109 -5.30 6.51 -8.84
CA ALA A 109 -5.26 7.19 -10.13
C ALA A 109 -4.62 8.58 -10.02
N ASP A 110 -4.94 9.36 -8.99
CA ASP A 110 -4.35 10.68 -8.75
C ASP A 110 -2.85 10.59 -8.43
N LEU A 111 -2.42 9.63 -7.60
CA LEU A 111 -1.00 9.38 -7.35
C LEU A 111 -0.24 9.01 -8.63
N ARG A 112 -0.83 8.16 -9.49
CA ARG A 112 -0.25 7.78 -10.79
C ARG A 112 -0.14 8.97 -11.73
N ALA A 113 -1.17 9.83 -11.80
CA ALA A 113 -1.16 11.04 -12.63
C ALA A 113 -0.08 12.04 -12.20
N ARG A 114 0.32 12.02 -10.92
CA ARG A 114 1.36 12.88 -10.36
C ARG A 114 2.78 12.29 -10.46
N LEU A 115 2.94 11.08 -11.00
CA LEU A 115 4.24 10.40 -11.05
C LEU A 115 5.15 10.99 -12.14
N THR A 116 5.82 12.08 -11.81
CA THR A 116 6.80 12.76 -12.69
C THR A 116 8.26 12.45 -12.32
N ALA A 117 8.52 12.08 -11.07
CA ALA A 117 9.84 11.72 -10.55
C ALA A 117 9.94 10.21 -10.21
N ASP A 118 10.72 9.85 -9.18
CA ASP A 118 10.91 8.45 -8.78
C ASP A 118 9.69 7.87 -8.04
N GLY A 119 8.92 8.72 -7.36
CA GLY A 119 7.74 8.29 -6.64
C GLY A 119 6.81 9.42 -6.20
N VAL A 120 5.60 9.03 -5.82
CA VAL A 120 4.59 9.88 -5.18
C VAL A 120 4.07 9.14 -3.96
N LEU A 121 3.98 9.81 -2.82
CA LEU A 121 3.38 9.25 -1.60
C LEU A 121 2.34 10.21 -1.02
N VAL A 122 1.44 9.64 -0.23
CA VAL A 122 0.47 10.42 0.55
C VAL A 122 1.14 11.04 1.77
N VAL A 123 0.82 12.30 2.04
CA VAL A 123 1.11 12.98 3.31
C VAL A 123 -0.19 13.17 4.06
N ASP A 124 -0.23 12.72 5.31
CA ASP A 124 -1.43 12.85 6.15
C ASP A 124 -1.66 14.29 6.65
N ASP A 125 -2.82 14.52 7.28
CA ASP A 125 -3.20 15.83 7.85
C ASP A 125 -2.22 16.33 8.93
N ALA A 126 -1.38 15.46 9.48
CA ALA A 126 -0.33 15.81 10.44
C ALA A 126 1.04 16.09 9.77
N GLY A 127 1.10 16.10 8.43
CA GLY A 127 2.33 16.31 7.68
C GLY A 127 3.26 15.10 7.61
N ARG A 128 2.79 13.91 7.97
CA ARG A 128 3.60 12.68 8.00
C ARG A 128 3.49 11.92 6.68
N ASP A 129 4.64 11.46 6.21
CA ASP A 129 4.75 10.66 5.00
C ASP A 129 4.23 9.23 5.23
N GLN A 130 3.24 8.85 4.43
CA GLN A 130 2.66 7.51 4.40
C GLN A 130 3.43 6.64 3.41
N TYR A 131 4.60 6.15 3.83
CA TYR A 131 5.54 5.45 2.94
C TYR A 131 4.97 4.17 2.29
N LEU A 132 3.94 3.58 2.89
CA LEU A 132 3.22 2.41 2.38
C LEU A 132 1.84 2.81 1.80
N LEU A 133 1.75 4.02 1.27
CA LEU A 133 0.63 4.51 0.47
C LEU A 133 1.21 5.39 -0.64
N GLY A 134 1.85 4.74 -1.61
CA GLY A 134 2.57 5.44 -2.67
C GLY A 134 2.71 4.65 -3.98
N VAL A 135 3.04 5.38 -5.03
CA VAL A 135 3.27 4.88 -6.39
C VAL A 135 4.70 5.25 -6.80
N TRP A 136 5.41 4.32 -7.43
CA TRP A 136 6.85 4.44 -7.66
C TRP A 136 7.22 4.00 -9.08
N ARG A 137 8.29 4.60 -9.60
CA ARG A 137 9.06 4.00 -10.70
C ARG A 137 9.73 2.74 -10.18
N THR A 138 9.37 1.59 -10.73
CA THR A 138 9.84 0.27 -10.25
C THR A 138 11.36 0.19 -10.26
N ALA A 139 12.02 0.69 -11.30
CA ALA A 139 13.48 0.69 -11.41
C ALA A 139 14.16 1.54 -10.32
N ALA A 140 13.66 2.75 -10.06
CA ALA A 140 14.19 3.64 -9.03
C ALA A 140 14.01 3.02 -7.64
N LEU A 141 12.83 2.48 -7.35
CA LEU A 141 12.55 1.84 -6.06
C LEU A 141 13.45 0.61 -5.83
N ARG A 142 13.64 -0.23 -6.87
CA ARG A 142 14.60 -1.35 -6.82
C ARG A 142 16.02 -0.87 -6.54
N ALA A 143 16.46 0.21 -7.19
CA ALA A 143 17.79 0.78 -6.98
C ALA A 143 17.95 1.28 -5.53
N ALA A 144 16.97 1.99 -4.99
CA ALA A 144 17.00 2.48 -3.61
C ALA A 144 17.03 1.35 -2.57
N LEU A 145 16.45 0.19 -2.88
CA LEU A 145 16.50 -1.00 -2.04
C LEU A 145 17.85 -1.74 -2.08
N ARG A 146 18.71 -1.50 -3.07
CA ARG A 146 20.03 -2.15 -3.15
C ARG A 146 20.90 -1.73 -1.96
N GLY A 147 21.72 -2.66 -1.48
CA GLY A 147 22.64 -2.43 -0.36
C GLY A 147 21.96 -2.12 0.98
N THR A 148 20.69 -2.53 1.15
CA THR A 148 20.02 -2.47 2.46
C THR A 148 19.90 -3.87 3.04
N GLU A 149 20.66 -4.12 4.12
CA GLU A 149 20.69 -5.40 4.82
C GLU A 149 20.03 -5.27 6.20
N GLY A 150 19.41 -6.36 6.67
CA GLY A 150 18.73 -6.40 7.96
C GLY A 150 17.46 -5.54 8.02
N PRO A 151 16.92 -5.31 9.24
CA PRO A 151 15.73 -4.49 9.44
C PRO A 151 16.05 -3.01 9.16
N VAL A 152 15.54 -2.51 8.04
CA VAL A 152 15.74 -1.11 7.62
C VAL A 152 14.40 -0.36 7.67
N PRO A 153 14.35 0.84 8.28
CA PRO A 153 13.17 1.70 8.22
C PRO A 153 12.87 2.12 6.77
N VAL A 154 11.59 2.08 6.36
CA VAL A 154 11.18 2.46 5.00
C VAL A 154 11.63 3.87 4.63
N ARG A 155 11.59 4.82 5.59
CA ARG A 155 12.11 6.18 5.43
C ARG A 155 13.54 6.27 4.88
N ARG A 156 14.41 5.29 5.20
CA ARG A 156 15.80 5.27 4.73
C ARG A 156 15.88 4.91 3.25
N VAL A 157 14.98 4.06 2.77
CA VAL A 157 14.87 3.71 1.34
C VAL A 157 14.29 4.90 0.58
N VAL A 158 13.20 5.47 1.09
CA VAL A 158 12.51 6.61 0.47
C VAL A 158 13.40 7.86 0.41
N GLY A 159 14.24 8.10 1.42
CA GLY A 159 15.20 9.21 1.42
C GLY A 159 16.31 9.12 0.34
N ARG A 160 16.35 8.05 -0.45
CA ARG A 160 17.24 7.90 -1.63
C ARG A 160 16.54 8.23 -2.95
N LEU A 161 15.26 8.60 -2.92
CA LEU A 161 14.40 8.81 -4.08
C LEU A 161 13.99 10.28 -4.18
N SER A 162 13.77 10.76 -5.40
CA SER A 162 13.08 12.01 -5.64
C SER A 162 11.57 11.78 -5.59
N VAL A 163 10.92 12.31 -4.54
CA VAL A 163 9.53 11.97 -4.20
C VAL A 163 8.63 13.20 -4.18
N THR A 164 7.54 13.13 -4.93
CA THR A 164 6.42 14.07 -4.79
C THR A 164 5.60 13.72 -3.55
N ARG A 165 5.50 14.68 -2.65
CA ARG A 165 4.68 14.58 -1.44
C ARG A 165 3.28 15.13 -1.75
N HIS A 166 2.26 14.28 -1.69
CA HIS A 166 0.90 14.66 -2.06
C HIS A 166 -0.04 14.58 -0.85
N SER A 167 -0.69 15.70 -0.51
CA SER A 167 -1.77 15.74 0.47
C SER A 167 -3.11 15.74 -0.28
N PRO A 168 -3.83 14.61 -0.33
CA PRO A 168 -5.09 14.54 -1.07
C PRO A 168 -6.18 15.32 -0.35
N ALA A 169 -7.03 16.00 -1.13
CA ALA A 169 -8.22 16.63 -0.60
C ALA A 169 -9.15 15.56 0.01
N ARG A 170 -9.81 15.94 1.11
CA ARG A 170 -10.75 15.07 1.83
C ARG A 170 -12.12 15.71 1.85
N GLU A 171 -13.12 14.92 1.46
CA GLU A 171 -14.51 15.29 1.69
C GLU A 171 -14.78 15.29 3.20
N PRO A 172 -15.33 16.38 3.77
CA PRO A 172 -15.71 16.44 5.17
C PRO A 172 -16.59 15.26 5.57
N GLY A 173 -16.35 14.67 6.74
CA GLY A 173 -17.12 13.54 7.25
C GLY A 173 -16.72 12.17 6.69
N THR A 174 -15.86 12.10 5.67
CA THR A 174 -15.31 10.81 5.20
C THR A 174 -14.08 10.40 6.01
N PRO A 175 -13.83 9.10 6.24
CA PRO A 175 -12.60 8.65 6.89
C PRO A 175 -11.37 8.86 5.99
N PRO A 176 -10.19 9.19 6.55
CA PRO A 176 -8.98 9.37 5.75
C PRO A 176 -8.51 8.10 5.03
N PRO A 177 -8.02 8.20 3.79
CA PRO A 177 -7.57 7.02 3.04
C PRO A 177 -6.30 6.37 3.59
N TRP A 178 -5.52 7.11 4.41
CA TRP A 178 -4.35 6.63 5.12
C TRP A 178 -4.66 6.08 6.52
N THR A 179 -5.92 5.97 6.92
CA THR A 179 -6.26 5.32 8.19
C THR A 179 -5.82 3.86 8.16
N ASP A 180 -4.91 3.51 9.06
CA ASP A 180 -4.49 2.16 9.37
C ASP A 180 -5.12 1.67 10.69
N CYS A 181 -5.21 0.36 10.87
CA CYS A 181 -5.87 -0.23 12.05
C CYS A 181 -4.92 -1.03 12.95
N ASP A 182 -3.93 -0.38 13.57
CA ASP A 182 -2.90 -1.06 14.38
C ASP A 182 -3.40 -1.67 15.69
N THR A 183 -4.41 -1.07 16.30
CA THR A 183 -4.94 -1.45 17.61
C THR A 183 -6.43 -1.80 17.54
N PRO A 184 -6.98 -2.48 18.58
CA PRO A 184 -8.41 -2.78 18.61
C PRO A 184 -9.26 -1.49 18.63
N ALA A 185 -8.72 -0.41 19.23
CA ALA A 185 -9.37 0.89 19.26
C ALA A 185 -9.43 1.52 17.86
N ASP A 186 -8.37 1.38 17.05
CA ASP A 186 -8.34 1.88 15.67
C ASP A 186 -9.37 1.14 14.81
N LEU A 187 -9.43 -0.19 14.95
CA LEU A 187 -10.42 -1.02 14.26
C LEU A 187 -11.86 -0.64 14.63
N ALA A 188 -12.12 -0.38 15.92
CA ALA A 188 -13.44 0.06 16.38
C ALA A 188 -13.83 1.41 15.76
N ARG A 189 -12.89 2.38 15.73
CA ARG A 189 -13.11 3.68 15.08
C ARG A 189 -13.35 3.54 13.57
N ALA A 190 -12.57 2.69 12.90
CA ALA A 190 -12.75 2.43 11.47
C ALA A 190 -14.13 1.81 11.18
N ARG A 191 -14.58 0.84 11.99
CA ARG A 191 -15.92 0.25 11.84
C ARG A 191 -17.04 1.26 12.05
N ALA A 192 -16.93 2.11 13.05
CA ALA A 192 -17.90 3.18 13.27
C ALA A 192 -17.95 4.16 12.09
N ALA A 193 -16.80 4.52 11.53
CA ALA A 193 -16.71 5.41 10.38
C ALA A 193 -17.21 4.78 9.06
N ALA A 194 -17.23 3.45 8.94
CA ALA A 194 -17.71 2.74 7.76
C ALA A 194 -19.21 2.42 7.79
N GLY A 195 -19.84 2.49 8.97
CA GLY A 195 -21.26 2.18 9.17
C GLY A 195 -22.18 3.40 9.27
N GLY A 196 -21.62 4.61 9.20
CA GLY A 196 -22.37 5.86 9.04
C GLY A 196 -22.46 6.24 7.57
#